data_AF-A0A7H8NIR3-F1
#
_entry.id   AF-A0A7H8NIR3-F1
#
_cell.length_a   1.000
_cell.length_b   1.000
_cell.length_c   1.000
_cell.angle_alpha   90.00
_cell.angle_beta   90.00
_cell.angle_gamma   90.00
#
_symmetry.space_group_name_H-M   'P 1'
#
loop_
_entity.id
_entity.type
_entity.pdbx_description
1 polymer ?
#
loop_
_entity_poly.entity_id
_entity_poly.type
_entity_poly.pdbx_seq_one_letter_code
_entity_poly.pdbx_strand_id
1 'polypeptide(L)'
;MPGSGKSTVSPLVAAHHERAAHISGDVLSYMVVRGRVGFLGEPAEESRRQALLCARNMCALADNFAENDIFPVIEHTIADREMLDAMVGWLRPRPVLFVVLAPPLAVCRERDAARPARSRVHFDFGPQYREMRERLAGTGWWLDTATQTPRETAAAIASQAHERAAL
;
A
#
# COMPACT_ATOMS: atom_id res chain seq x y z
N MET A 1 2.22 5.41 4.13
CA MET A 1 1.81 6.64 4.86
C MET A 1 0.75 7.45 4.11
N PRO A 2 -0.11 8.21 4.81
CA PRO A 2 -0.93 9.27 4.21
C PRO A 2 -0.07 10.26 3.43
N GLY A 3 -0.62 10.91 2.40
CA GLY A 3 0.12 11.86 1.56
C GLY A 3 1.19 11.26 0.63
N SER A 4 1.57 9.98 0.77
CA SER A 4 2.66 9.39 -0.02
C SER A 4 2.31 9.10 -1.49
N GLY A 5 1.03 9.22 -1.88
CA GLY A 5 0.58 9.09 -3.27
C GLY A 5 0.09 7.70 -3.71
N LYS A 6 0.03 6.70 -2.83
CA LYS A 6 -0.36 5.31 -3.17
C LYS A 6 -1.68 5.23 -3.95
N SER A 7 -2.75 5.82 -3.42
CA SER A 7 -4.08 5.82 -4.04
C SER A 7 -4.15 6.49 -5.41
N THR A 8 -3.18 7.34 -5.73
CA THR A 8 -3.06 7.99 -7.05
C THR A 8 -2.17 7.20 -7.99
N VAL A 9 -1.08 6.62 -7.49
CA VAL A 9 -0.07 5.92 -8.29
C VAL A 9 -0.48 4.48 -8.61
N SER A 10 -1.07 3.74 -7.67
CA SER A 10 -1.46 2.33 -7.87
C SER A 10 -2.36 2.08 -9.09
N PRO A 11 -3.46 2.83 -9.33
CA PRO A 11 -4.24 2.64 -10.54
C PRO A 11 -3.47 3.04 -11.82
N LEU A 12 -2.53 3.98 -11.74
CA LEU A 12 -1.67 4.34 -12.88
C LEU A 12 -0.66 3.24 -13.19
N VAL A 13 -0.10 2.59 -12.16
CA VAL A 13 0.77 1.40 -12.33
C VAL A 13 -0.03 0.28 -13.00
N ALA A 14 -1.25 0.01 -12.54
CA ALA A 14 -2.11 -0.99 -13.16
C ALA A 14 -2.36 -0.69 -14.65
N ALA A 15 -2.53 0.59 -15.02
CA ALA A 15 -2.75 1.02 -16.40
C ALA A 15 -1.53 0.81 -17.34
N HIS A 16 -0.36 0.43 -16.83
CA HIS A 16 0.78 0.02 -17.66
C HIS A 16 0.71 -1.43 -18.15
N HIS A 17 -0.25 -2.22 -17.65
CA HIS A 17 -0.46 -3.60 -18.05
C HIS A 17 -1.72 -3.72 -18.90
N GLU A 18 -1.71 -4.61 -19.90
CA GLU A 18 -2.86 -4.85 -20.77
C GLU A 18 -4.11 -5.27 -19.98
N ARG A 19 -3.92 -6.11 -18.97
CA ARG A 19 -4.96 -6.57 -18.04
C ARG A 19 -4.43 -6.46 -16.62
N ALA A 20 -5.06 -5.63 -15.79
CA ALA A 20 -4.68 -5.45 -14.40
C ALA A 20 -5.86 -5.12 -13.50
N ALA A 21 -5.70 -5.45 -12.22
CA ALA A 21 -6.63 -5.12 -11.16
C ALA A 21 -5.94 -4.23 -10.11
N HIS A 22 -6.59 -3.14 -9.71
CA HIS A 22 -6.18 -2.36 -8.55
C HIS A 22 -6.97 -2.81 -7.33
N ILE A 23 -6.27 -3.30 -6.32
CA ILE A 23 -6.85 -3.80 -5.07
C ILE A 23 -6.54 -2.79 -3.98
N SER A 24 -7.54 -2.00 -3.59
CA SER A 24 -7.40 -0.99 -2.55
C SER A 24 -7.77 -1.52 -1.17
N GLY A 25 -6.82 -1.52 -0.23
CA GLY A 25 -7.07 -1.94 1.15
C GLY A 25 -8.08 -1.05 1.86
N ASP A 26 -8.18 0.23 1.51
CA ASP A 26 -9.20 1.13 2.07
C ASP A 26 -10.59 0.66 1.65
N VAL A 27 -10.81 0.37 0.36
CA VAL A 27 -12.08 -0.15 -0.17
C VAL A 27 -12.48 -1.45 0.52
N LEU A 28 -11.55 -2.42 0.61
CA LEU A 28 -11.82 -3.68 1.30
C LEU A 28 -12.13 -3.47 2.79
N SER A 29 -11.43 -2.56 3.47
CA SER A 29 -11.68 -2.28 4.89
C SER A 29 -13.09 -1.76 5.16
N TYR A 30 -13.72 -1.08 4.19
CA TYR A 30 -15.07 -0.54 4.31
C TYR A 30 -16.16 -1.59 4.09
N MET A 31 -15.82 -2.78 3.61
CA MET A 31 -16.78 -3.88 3.46
C MET A 31 -17.25 -4.45 4.80
N VAL A 32 -16.51 -4.20 5.89
CA VAL A 32 -16.98 -4.46 7.25
C VAL A 32 -17.97 -3.34 7.63
N VAL A 33 -19.27 -3.63 7.56
CA VAL A 33 -20.32 -2.63 7.80
C VAL A 33 -20.56 -2.40 9.29
N ARG A 34 -20.72 -3.47 10.07
CA ARG A 34 -20.97 -3.42 11.51
C ARG A 34 -19.79 -4.01 12.27
N GLY A 35 -19.38 -3.32 13.35
CA GLY A 35 -18.23 -3.74 14.16
C GLY A 35 -16.88 -3.37 13.56
N ARG A 36 -16.84 -2.50 12.54
CA ARG A 36 -15.57 -2.05 11.95
C ARG A 36 -14.73 -1.30 12.96
N VAL A 37 -13.48 -1.73 13.11
CA VAL A 37 -12.44 -1.01 13.87
C VAL A 37 -11.33 -0.69 12.89
N GLY A 38 -11.27 0.59 12.49
CA GLY A 38 -10.31 1.08 11.50
C GLY A 38 -8.88 1.18 12.05
N PHE A 39 -7.96 1.64 11.21
CA PHE A 39 -6.57 1.89 11.59
C PHE A 39 -6.48 2.81 12.82
N LEU A 40 -5.69 2.39 13.83
CA LEU A 40 -5.57 3.05 15.13
C LEU A 40 -6.90 3.20 15.88
N GLY A 41 -7.88 2.34 15.57
CA GLY A 41 -9.17 2.28 16.26
C GLY A 41 -9.11 1.46 17.53
N GLU A 42 -10.13 1.63 18.38
CA GLU A 42 -10.29 0.90 19.63
C GLU A 42 -11.44 -0.11 19.55
N PRO A 43 -11.28 -1.34 20.08
CA PRO A 43 -10.08 -1.87 20.74
C PRO A 43 -8.91 -2.14 19.79
N ALA A 44 -7.68 -1.84 20.21
CA ALA A 44 -6.47 -2.03 19.39
C ALA A 44 -6.28 -3.47 18.85
N GLU A 45 -6.64 -4.49 19.64
CA GLU A 45 -6.59 -5.90 19.21
C GLU A 45 -7.51 -6.15 18.01
N GLU A 46 -8.72 -5.61 18.04
CA GLU A 46 -9.70 -5.75 16.97
C GLU A 46 -9.27 -4.97 15.72
N SER A 47 -8.70 -3.77 15.89
CA SER A 47 -8.06 -3.02 14.79
C SER A 47 -7.00 -3.86 14.09
N ARG A 48 -6.10 -4.50 14.86
CA ARG A 48 -5.05 -5.38 14.28
C ARG A 48 -5.65 -6.60 13.60
N ARG A 49 -6.66 -7.24 14.21
CA ARG A 49 -7.35 -8.40 13.64
C ARG A 49 -8.01 -8.07 12.29
N GLN A 50 -8.70 -6.93 12.19
CA GLN A 50 -9.32 -6.48 10.94
C GLN A 50 -8.30 -6.05 9.89
N ALA A 51 -7.18 -5.44 10.29
CA ALA A 51 -6.08 -5.12 9.37
C ALA A 51 -5.49 -6.39 8.75
N LEU A 52 -5.21 -7.42 9.56
CA LEU A 52 -4.71 -8.72 9.06
C LEU A 52 -5.74 -9.44 8.17
N LEU A 53 -7.03 -9.40 8.52
CA LEU A 53 -8.09 -9.94 7.67
C LEU A 53 -8.16 -9.20 6.32
N CYS A 54 -8.06 -7.88 6.33
CA CYS A 54 -8.01 -7.07 5.10
C CYS A 54 -6.80 -7.47 4.23
N ALA A 55 -5.60 -7.54 4.82
CA ALA A 55 -4.38 -8.00 4.16
C ALA A 55 -4.56 -9.39 3.50
N ARG A 56 -5.10 -10.35 4.25
CA ARG A 56 -5.37 -11.70 3.74
C ARG A 56 -6.36 -11.70 2.58
N ASN A 57 -7.42 -10.92 2.66
CA ASN A 57 -8.41 -10.79 1.59
C ASN A 57 -7.79 -10.16 0.33
N MET A 58 -6.92 -9.16 0.48
CA MET A 58 -6.18 -8.60 -0.66
C MET A 58 -5.28 -9.62 -1.34
N CYS A 59 -4.54 -10.43 -0.57
CA CYS A 59 -3.71 -11.50 -1.13
C CYS A 59 -4.55 -12.54 -1.88
N ALA A 60 -5.70 -12.95 -1.31
CA ALA A 60 -6.60 -13.90 -1.97
C ALA A 60 -7.17 -13.36 -3.29
N LEU A 61 -7.57 -12.09 -3.33
CA LEU A 61 -7.99 -11.44 -4.57
C LEU A 61 -6.85 -11.35 -5.58
N ALA A 62 -5.66 -10.98 -5.14
CA ALA A 62 -4.49 -10.88 -6.00
C ALA A 62 -4.15 -12.23 -6.65
N ASP A 63 -4.18 -13.30 -5.88
CA ASP A 63 -3.98 -14.65 -6.41
C ASP A 63 -5.06 -15.03 -7.42
N ASN A 64 -6.33 -14.73 -7.14
CA ASN A 64 -7.42 -15.03 -8.06
C ASN A 64 -7.31 -14.25 -9.38
N PHE A 65 -6.96 -12.96 -9.33
CA PHE A 65 -6.70 -12.17 -10.54
C PHE A 65 -5.50 -12.73 -11.32
N ALA A 66 -4.39 -13.05 -10.64
CA ALA A 66 -3.20 -13.58 -11.27
C ALA A 66 -3.43 -14.98 -11.89
N GLU A 67 -4.31 -15.81 -11.33
CA GLU A 67 -4.74 -17.09 -11.91
C GLU A 67 -5.58 -16.93 -13.19
N ASN A 68 -6.11 -15.73 -13.44
CA ASN A 68 -6.92 -15.39 -14.61
C ASN A 68 -6.21 -14.41 -15.55
N ASP A 69 -4.87 -14.39 -15.52
CA ASP A 69 -4.01 -13.52 -16.35
C ASP A 69 -4.30 -12.01 -16.22
N ILE A 70 -4.76 -11.58 -15.04
CA ILE A 70 -4.95 -10.18 -14.68
C ILE A 70 -3.89 -9.80 -13.66
N PHE A 71 -3.02 -8.84 -13.99
CA PHE A 71 -1.92 -8.41 -13.13
C PHE A 71 -2.44 -7.68 -11.87
N PRO A 72 -2.24 -8.19 -10.65
CA PRO A 72 -2.75 -7.54 -9.44
C PRO A 72 -1.79 -6.45 -8.94
N VAL A 73 -2.34 -5.26 -8.66
CA VAL A 73 -1.65 -4.17 -7.97
C VAL A 73 -2.33 -3.94 -6.63
N ILE A 74 -1.68 -4.37 -5.55
CA ILE A 74 -2.17 -4.15 -4.18
C ILE A 74 -1.75 -2.75 -3.71
N GLU A 75 -2.72 -1.97 -3.24
CA GLU A 75 -2.50 -0.71 -2.56
C GLU A 75 -2.84 -0.88 -1.07
N HIS A 76 -1.80 -0.97 -0.24
CA HIS A 76 -1.98 -1.08 1.21
C HIS A 76 -0.90 -0.35 2.01
N THR A 77 -1.18 -0.11 3.28
CA THR A 77 -0.17 0.35 4.24
C THR A 77 0.31 -0.86 5.02
N ILE A 78 1.59 -1.20 4.87
CA ILE A 78 2.25 -2.25 5.65
C ILE A 78 2.75 -1.62 6.96
N ALA A 79 2.23 -2.08 8.09
CA ALA A 79 2.54 -1.51 9.40
C ALA A 79 3.90 -1.98 9.94
N ASP A 80 4.23 -3.25 9.74
CA ASP A 80 5.40 -3.90 10.31
C ASP A 80 5.87 -5.07 9.42
N ARG A 81 7.02 -5.64 9.80
CA ARG A 81 7.64 -6.76 9.08
C ARG A 81 6.79 -8.03 9.14
N GLU A 82 6.09 -8.26 10.25
CA GLU A 82 5.22 -9.43 10.43
C GLU A 82 4.06 -9.43 9.42
N MET A 83 3.42 -8.28 9.20
CA MET A 83 2.39 -8.13 8.18
C MET A 83 2.96 -8.35 6.78
N LEU A 84 4.15 -7.83 6.49
CA LEU A 84 4.81 -8.04 5.19
C LEU A 84 5.07 -9.54 4.95
N ASP A 85 5.71 -10.20 5.90
CA ASP A 85 6.05 -11.62 5.80
C ASP A 85 4.79 -12.49 5.69
N ALA A 86 3.73 -12.15 6.42
CA ALA A 86 2.45 -12.84 6.31
C ALA A 86 1.84 -12.68 4.92
N MET A 87 1.83 -11.46 4.36
CA MET A 87 1.31 -11.22 3.01
C MET A 87 2.14 -11.94 1.94
N VAL A 88 3.46 -11.91 2.04
CA VAL A 88 4.36 -12.66 1.14
C VAL A 88 4.12 -14.16 1.24
N GLY A 89 3.91 -14.69 2.45
CA GLY A 89 3.59 -16.11 2.66
C GLY A 89 2.19 -16.52 2.18
N TRP A 90 1.24 -15.59 2.11
CA TRP A 90 -0.11 -15.86 1.59
C TRP A 90 -0.22 -15.75 0.08
N LEU A 91 0.55 -14.85 -0.53
CA LEU A 91 0.67 -14.79 -1.97
C LEU A 91 1.33 -16.10 -2.44
N ARG A 92 0.64 -16.86 -3.30
CA ARG A 92 1.17 -18.07 -3.94
C ARG A 92 2.54 -17.81 -4.57
N PRO A 93 3.36 -18.84 -4.91
CA PRO A 93 4.81 -18.72 -5.26
C PRO A 93 5.11 -17.97 -6.58
N ARG A 94 4.57 -16.77 -6.72
CA ARG A 94 4.80 -15.80 -7.78
C ARG A 94 5.77 -14.75 -7.23
N PRO A 95 6.63 -14.17 -8.08
CA PRO A 95 7.48 -13.07 -7.66
C PRO A 95 6.65 -11.93 -7.06
N VAL A 96 6.94 -11.56 -5.80
CA VAL A 96 6.30 -10.42 -5.14
C VAL A 96 7.19 -9.19 -5.34
N LEU A 97 6.63 -8.13 -5.91
CA LEU A 97 7.32 -6.85 -6.09
C LEU A 97 6.86 -5.87 -5.00
N PHE A 98 7.72 -5.62 -4.01
CA PHE A 98 7.41 -4.73 -2.90
C PHE A 98 7.99 -3.34 -3.11
N VAL A 99 7.12 -2.36 -3.38
CA VAL A 99 7.48 -0.96 -3.59
C VAL A 99 6.93 -0.08 -2.48
N VAL A 100 7.80 0.72 -1.86
CA VAL A 100 7.44 1.70 -0.84
C VAL A 100 7.57 3.10 -1.42
N LEU A 101 6.45 3.82 -1.56
CA LEU A 101 6.48 5.25 -1.85
C LEU A 101 6.90 6.01 -0.59
N ALA A 102 8.11 6.53 -0.58
CA ALA A 102 8.78 7.11 0.57
C ALA A 102 9.25 8.56 0.35
N PRO A 103 8.38 9.50 -0.09
CA PRO A 103 8.75 10.91 -0.10
C PRO A 103 8.98 11.40 1.35
N PRO A 104 9.74 12.49 1.56
CA PRO A 104 9.96 13.06 2.88
C PRO A 104 8.65 13.34 3.63
N LEU A 105 8.68 13.23 4.96
CA LEU A 105 7.50 13.44 5.81
C LEU A 105 6.86 14.82 5.58
N ALA A 106 7.66 15.86 5.35
CA ALA A 106 7.18 17.20 5.03
C ALA A 106 6.32 17.20 3.74
N VAL A 107 6.81 16.55 2.68
CA VAL A 107 6.07 16.40 1.41
C VAL A 107 4.77 15.61 1.62
N CYS A 108 4.79 14.56 2.45
CA CYS A 108 3.57 13.83 2.79
C CYS A 108 2.53 14.74 3.47
N ARG A 109 2.96 15.58 4.41
CA ARG A 109 2.09 16.52 5.13
C ARG A 109 1.52 17.59 4.20
N GLU A 110 2.34 18.17 3.32
CA GLU A 110 1.90 19.13 2.31
C GLU A 110 0.86 18.51 1.37
N ARG A 111 1.13 17.31 0.85
CA ARG A 111 0.21 16.58 -0.02
C ARG A 111 -1.09 16.23 0.69
N ASP A 112 -1.05 15.87 1.98
CA ASP A 112 -2.27 15.59 2.73
C ASP A 112 -3.09 16.86 2.97
N ALA A 113 -2.45 17.98 3.34
CA ALA A 113 -3.11 19.27 3.53
C ALA A 113 -3.80 19.78 2.25
N ALA A 114 -3.25 19.50 1.07
CA ALA A 114 -3.83 19.87 -0.21
C ALA A 114 -5.05 19.02 -0.63
N ARG A 115 -5.34 17.89 0.04
CA ARG A 115 -6.47 17.02 -0.31
C ARG A 115 -7.82 17.67 -0.01
N PRO A 116 -8.92 17.18 -0.62
CA PRO A 116 -10.27 17.48 -0.15
C PRO A 116 -10.40 17.14 1.34
N ALA A 117 -11.14 17.94 2.10
CA ALA A 117 -11.25 17.79 3.56
C ALA A 117 -11.61 16.36 4.00
N ARG A 118 -12.53 15.70 3.27
CA ARG A 118 -12.95 14.30 3.52
C ARG A 118 -11.85 13.24 3.37
N SER A 119 -10.73 13.58 2.73
CA SER A 119 -9.62 12.67 2.42
C SER A 119 -8.34 13.02 3.18
N ARG A 120 -8.38 14.05 4.04
CA ARG A 120 -7.28 14.43 4.93
C ARG A 120 -7.29 13.51 6.15
N VAL A 121 -6.11 13.27 6.70
CA VAL A 121 -6.01 12.63 8.02
C VAL A 121 -5.90 13.69 9.10
N HIS A 122 -6.57 13.47 10.23
CA HIS A 122 -6.63 14.41 11.35
C HIS A 122 -5.80 13.97 12.56
N PHE A 123 -4.78 13.13 12.33
CA PHE A 123 -3.85 12.65 13.35
C PHE A 123 -2.41 12.83 12.87
N ASP A 124 -1.46 12.94 13.80
CA ASP A 124 -0.04 12.96 13.44
C ASP A 124 0.42 11.56 13.02
N PHE A 125 0.76 11.41 11.74
CA PHE A 125 1.30 10.17 11.18
C PHE A 125 2.84 10.12 11.20
N GLY A 126 3.50 11.11 11.82
CA GLY A 126 4.95 11.16 11.98
C GLY A 126 5.56 9.97 12.74
N PRO A 127 4.98 9.51 13.86
CA PRO A 127 5.44 8.32 14.57
C PRO A 127 5.43 7.07 13.68
N GLN A 128 4.33 6.83 12.97
CA GLN A 128 4.17 5.68 12.08
C GLN A 128 5.12 5.79 10.88
N TYR A 129 5.35 7.00 10.34
CA TYR A 129 6.34 7.21 9.28
C TYR A 129 7.75 6.77 9.71
N ARG A 130 8.18 7.12 10.93
CA ARG A 130 9.48 6.70 11.47
C ARG A 130 9.52 5.19 11.71
N GLU A 131 8.50 4.65 12.37
CA GLU A 131 8.39 3.23 12.68
C GLU A 131 8.43 2.36 11.43
N MET A 132 7.72 2.76 10.37
CA MET A 132 7.75 2.09 9.06
C MET A 132 9.15 2.09 8.47
N ARG A 133 9.88 3.22 8.54
CA ARG A 133 11.28 3.28 8.06
C ARG A 133 12.20 2.42 8.90
N GLU A 134 12.09 2.46 10.22
CA GLU A 134 12.93 1.67 11.12
C GLU A 134 12.73 0.16 10.92
N ARG A 135 11.49 -0.27 10.70
CA ARG A 135 11.15 -1.71 10.62
C ARG A 135 11.22 -2.32 9.22
N LEU A 136 11.04 -1.52 8.17
CA LEU A 136 10.93 -2.03 6.80
C LEU A 136 12.05 -1.53 5.86
N ALA A 137 12.90 -0.60 6.30
CA ALA A 137 14.01 -0.13 5.46
C ALA A 137 14.90 -1.30 5.02
N GLY A 138 15.39 -1.23 3.78
CA GLY A 138 16.21 -2.28 3.17
C GLY A 138 15.41 -3.46 2.61
N THR A 139 14.08 -3.49 2.76
CA THR A 139 13.21 -4.49 2.12
C THR A 139 12.49 -3.89 0.92
N GLY A 140 12.57 -4.55 -0.24
CA GLY A 140 11.99 -4.09 -1.50
C GLY A 140 12.57 -2.75 -2.00
N TRP A 141 11.84 -2.09 -2.89
CA TRP A 141 12.25 -0.82 -3.47
C TRP A 141 11.63 0.38 -2.75
N TRP A 142 12.47 1.16 -2.09
CA TRP A 142 12.09 2.44 -1.50
C TRP A 142 12.28 3.56 -2.52
N LEU A 143 11.17 4.15 -2.96
CA LEU A 143 11.14 5.20 -3.99
C LEU A 143 10.81 6.56 -3.36
N ASP A 144 11.78 7.47 -3.34
CA ASP A 144 11.52 8.88 -3.05
C ASP A 144 10.80 9.53 -4.24
N THR A 145 9.54 9.92 -4.01
CA THR A 145 8.66 10.51 -5.03
C THR A 145 8.45 12.01 -4.82
N ALA A 146 9.32 12.69 -4.05
CA ALA A 146 9.17 14.10 -3.72
C ALA A 146 9.01 14.98 -4.97
N THR A 147 9.85 14.74 -5.97
CA THR A 147 9.95 15.54 -7.20
C THR A 147 9.31 14.87 -8.41
N GLN A 148 8.71 13.69 -8.25
CA GLN A 148 8.05 12.97 -9.34
C GLN A 148 6.55 13.26 -9.37
N THR A 149 6.01 13.40 -10.57
CA THR A 149 4.56 13.34 -10.80
C THR A 149 4.05 11.91 -10.59
N PRO A 150 2.74 11.71 -10.36
CA PRO A 150 2.17 10.37 -10.25
C PRO A 150 2.39 9.51 -11.50
N ARG A 151 2.37 10.11 -12.71
CA ARG A 151 2.61 9.40 -13.97
C ARG A 151 4.07 8.95 -14.11
N GLU A 152 5.03 9.82 -13.78
CA GLU A 152 6.45 9.45 -13.79
C GLU A 152 6.75 8.37 -12.74
N THR A 153 6.14 8.48 -11.56
CA THR A 153 6.26 7.46 -10.51
C THR A 153 5.74 6.12 -11.00
N ALA A 154 4.55 6.09 -11.61
CA ALA A 154 3.95 4.86 -12.13
C ALA A 154 4.79 4.24 -13.25
N ALA A 155 5.28 5.05 -14.19
CA ALA A 155 6.14 4.59 -15.27
C ALA A 155 7.48 4.02 -14.76
N ALA A 156 8.08 4.64 -13.73
CA ALA A 156 9.28 4.12 -13.08
C ALA A 156 9.01 2.77 -12.40
N ILE A 157 7.87 2.62 -11.72
CA ILE A 157 7.46 1.36 -11.09
C ILE A 157 7.28 0.27 -12.15
N ALA A 158 6.51 0.54 -13.20
CA ALA A 158 6.24 -0.43 -14.26
C ALA A 158 7.52 -0.91 -14.98
N SER A 159 8.50 -0.03 -15.15
CA SER A 159 9.75 -0.35 -15.85
C SER A 159 10.83 -0.99 -14.97
N GLN A 160 10.90 -0.67 -13.68
CA GLN A 160 12.05 -1.04 -12.83
C GLN A 160 11.71 -1.96 -11.65
N ALA A 161 10.43 -2.12 -11.29
CA ALA A 161 10.07 -2.86 -10.07
C ALA A 161 10.54 -4.33 -10.12
N HIS A 162 10.55 -4.97 -11.29
CA HIS A 162 11.00 -6.36 -11.41
C HIS A 162 12.47 -6.54 -10.99
N GLU A 163 13.32 -5.55 -11.23
CA GLU A 163 14.74 -5.60 -10.88
C GLU A 163 15.01 -5.11 -9.47
N ARG A 164 14.24 -4.11 -9.02
CA ARG A 164 14.56 -3.35 -7.79
C ARG A 164 13.73 -3.74 -6.59
N ALA A 165 12.57 -4.37 -6.81
CA ALA A 165 11.54 -4.56 -5.80
C ALA A 165 11.20 -6.02 -5.51
N ALA A 166 11.83 -6.97 -6.20
CA ALA A 166 11.61 -8.40 -5.95
C ALA A 166 12.01 -8.77 -4.52
N LEU A 167 11.14 -9.53 -3.84
CA LEU A 167 11.37 -10.12 -2.52
C LEU A 167 11.83 -11.57 -2.61
#